data_AF-A0A7S0TXF6-F1
#
_entry.id   AF-A0A7S0TXF6-F1
#
_cell.length_a   1.000
_cell.length_b   1.000
_cell.length_c   1.000
_cell.angle_alpha   90.00
_cell.angle_beta   90.00
_cell.angle_gamma   90.00
#
_symmetry.space_group_name_H-M   'P 1'
#
loop_
_entity.id
_entity.type
_entity.pdbx_description
1 polymer ?
#
loop_
_entity_poly.entity_id
_entity_poly.type
_entity_poly.pdbx_seq_one_letter_code
_entity_poly.pdbx_strand_id
1 'polypeptide(L)'
;KGTFMEEWHQKLHNNSTPDDITICEAYLRFLESNGDKGVFYGYLESKGITKKRLQTYERPILQEPVFFPSVKNGLINELSHYLQTLKRVHSGADLFRCVDYVRGYAGDGLLSSLNAVLANLENTFHLLPLLNTISQARQELGKRIEHEGDDNKVRDLLYLDLALEGQARLSAERG
;
A
#
# COMPACT_ATOMS: atom_id res chain seq x y z
N LYS A 1 24.07 -6.79 -19.36
CA LYS A 1 23.06 -5.89 -18.74
C LYS A 1 21.98 -6.78 -18.17
N GLY A 2 21.49 -6.47 -16.96
CA GLY A 2 20.41 -7.25 -16.37
C GLY A 2 19.09 -7.04 -17.09
N THR A 3 18.09 -7.88 -16.83
CA THR A 3 16.72 -7.69 -17.32
C THR A 3 15.99 -6.60 -16.52
N PHE A 4 14.85 -6.09 -17.02
CA PHE A 4 13.97 -5.19 -16.26
C PHE A 4 13.64 -5.75 -14.87
N MET A 5 13.34 -7.05 -14.79
CA MET A 5 13.02 -7.72 -13.52
C MET A 5 14.21 -7.70 -12.56
N GLU A 6 15.43 -7.90 -13.05
CA GLU A 6 16.63 -7.84 -12.21
C GLU A 6 16.90 -6.41 -11.72
N GLU A 7 16.78 -5.41 -12.59
CA GLU A 7 16.96 -4.01 -12.20
C GLU A 7 15.91 -3.55 -11.18
N TRP A 8 14.64 -3.91 -11.39
CA TRP A 8 13.57 -3.62 -10.43
C TRP A 8 13.77 -4.37 -9.10
N HIS A 9 14.17 -5.64 -9.14
CA HIS A 9 14.47 -6.42 -7.95
C HIS A 9 15.65 -5.82 -7.15
N GLN A 10 16.69 -5.33 -7.82
CA GLN A 10 17.78 -4.61 -7.16
C GLN A 10 17.32 -3.31 -6.51
N LYS A 11 16.40 -2.58 -7.15
CA LYS A 11 15.79 -1.38 -6.58
C LYS A 11 15.01 -1.68 -5.29
N LEU A 12 14.25 -2.78 -5.26
CA LEU A 12 13.52 -3.25 -4.10
C LEU A 12 14.43 -3.58 -2.90
N HIS A 13 15.60 -4.16 -3.15
CA HIS A 13 16.58 -4.48 -2.10
C HIS A 13 17.22 -3.25 -1.44
N ASN A 14 17.40 -2.16 -2.19
CA ASN A 14 17.94 -0.91 -1.65
C ASN A 14 16.88 -0.17 -0.84
N ASN A 15 15.76 0.17 -1.49
CA ASN A 15 14.67 0.89 -0.85
C ASN A 15 13.35 0.61 -1.56
N SER A 16 12.46 -0.13 -0.90
CA SER A 16 11.10 -0.31 -1.39
C SER A 16 10.28 0.94 -1.13
N THR A 17 9.53 1.38 -2.13
CA THR A 17 8.70 2.59 -2.10
C THR A 17 7.30 2.28 -2.61
N PRO A 18 6.30 3.16 -2.37
CA PRO A 18 4.95 2.98 -2.91
C PRO A 18 4.92 2.89 -4.45
N ASP A 19 5.87 3.51 -5.15
CA ASP A 19 6.05 3.37 -6.59
C ASP A 19 6.21 1.89 -7.01
N ASP A 20 6.74 1.02 -6.15
CA ASP A 20 6.89 -0.42 -6.45
C ASP A 20 5.56 -1.16 -6.56
N ILE A 21 4.53 -0.72 -5.83
CA ILE A 21 3.17 -1.25 -6.00
C ILE A 21 2.72 -0.98 -7.45
N THR A 22 2.88 0.27 -7.88
CA THR A 22 2.51 0.72 -9.23
C THR A 22 3.33 0.01 -10.30
N ILE A 23 4.63 -0.20 -10.10
CA ILE A 23 5.50 -0.93 -11.02
C ILE A 23 5.07 -2.41 -11.12
N CYS A 24 4.80 -3.06 -10.00
CA CYS A 24 4.30 -4.44 -9.97
C CYS A 24 2.95 -4.57 -10.68
N GLU A 25 2.03 -3.63 -10.42
CA GLU A 25 0.73 -3.54 -11.06
C GLU A 25 0.82 -3.27 -12.58
N ALA A 26 1.76 -2.45 -13.02
CA ALA A 26 2.03 -2.23 -14.44
C ALA A 26 2.55 -3.51 -15.10
N TYR A 27 3.47 -4.21 -14.42
CA TYR A 27 4.08 -5.43 -14.94
C TYR A 27 3.09 -6.60 -15.01
N LEU A 28 2.16 -6.72 -14.06
CA LEU A 28 1.06 -7.67 -14.17
C LEU A 28 0.19 -7.40 -15.40
N ARG A 29 -0.21 -6.15 -15.65
CA ARG A 29 -0.99 -5.77 -16.83
C ARG A 29 -0.25 -6.05 -18.13
N PHE A 30 1.07 -5.83 -18.15
CA PHE A 30 1.95 -6.20 -19.27
C PHE A 30 1.92 -7.70 -19.56
N LEU A 31 1.95 -8.54 -18.51
CA LEU A 31 1.87 -9.99 -18.67
C LEU A 31 0.48 -10.42 -19.18
N GLU A 32 -0.58 -9.85 -18.60
CA GLU A 32 -1.97 -10.10 -18.99
C GLU A 32 -2.25 -9.73 -20.45
N SER A 33 -1.68 -8.62 -20.92
CA SER A 33 -1.77 -8.13 -22.30
C SER A 33 -0.88 -8.86 -23.31
N ASN A 34 -0.23 -9.96 -22.91
CA ASN A 34 0.72 -10.72 -23.74
C ASN A 34 1.95 -9.90 -24.19
N GLY A 35 2.45 -9.02 -23.32
CA GLY A 35 3.68 -8.28 -23.55
C GLY A 35 3.49 -6.91 -24.20
N ASP A 36 2.30 -6.32 -24.13
CA ASP A 36 2.06 -4.97 -24.65
C ASP A 36 2.73 -3.91 -23.76
N LYS A 37 3.82 -3.33 -24.27
CA LYS A 37 4.55 -2.25 -23.60
C LYS A 37 3.73 -0.96 -23.49
N GLY A 38 2.80 -0.71 -24.41
CA GLY A 38 1.88 0.42 -24.35
C GLY A 38 0.99 0.35 -23.11
N VAL A 39 0.49 -0.84 -22.77
CA VAL A 39 -0.27 -1.08 -21.54
C VAL A 39 0.59 -0.84 -20.29
N PHE A 40 1.84 -1.31 -20.31
CA PHE A 40 2.79 -1.10 -19.21
C PHE A 40 3.05 0.39 -18.95
N TYR A 41 3.56 1.10 -19.95
CA TYR A 41 3.93 2.51 -19.78
C TYR A 41 2.71 3.40 -19.62
N GLY A 42 1.59 3.10 -20.29
CA GLY A 42 0.33 3.82 -20.12
C GLY A 42 -0.21 3.74 -18.69
N TYR A 43 -0.12 2.57 -18.04
CA TYR A 43 -0.50 2.45 -16.63
C TYR A 43 0.43 3.24 -15.71
N LEU A 44 1.75 3.14 -15.91
CA LEU A 44 2.73 3.90 -15.13
C LEU A 44 2.48 5.41 -15.24
N GLU A 45 2.28 5.92 -16.46
CA GLU A 45 2.02 7.33 -16.71
C GLU A 45 0.70 7.79 -16.09
N SER A 46 -0.36 6.97 -16.16
CA SER A 46 -1.65 7.25 -15.49
C SER A 46 -1.52 7.39 -13.97
N LYS A 47 -0.43 6.88 -13.39
CA LYS A 47 -0.09 6.93 -11.97
C LYS A 47 1.07 7.89 -11.67
N GLY A 48 1.46 8.74 -12.64
CA GLY A 48 2.48 9.76 -12.46
C GLY A 48 3.92 9.25 -12.51
N ILE A 49 4.14 8.00 -12.93
CA ILE A 49 5.47 7.41 -13.09
C ILE A 49 5.85 7.42 -14.58
N THR A 50 6.71 8.35 -14.98
CA THR A 50 7.21 8.40 -16.36
C THR A 50 8.41 7.46 -16.57
N LYS A 51 8.68 7.08 -17.82
CA LYS A 51 9.91 6.32 -18.16
C LYS A 51 11.18 7.04 -17.70
N LYS A 52 11.20 8.38 -17.71
CA LYS A 52 12.32 9.17 -17.20
C LYS A 52 12.47 9.04 -15.68
N ARG A 53 11.36 9.02 -14.93
CA ARG A 53 11.37 8.85 -13.46
C ARG A 53 11.98 7.50 -13.04
N LEU A 54 11.71 6.43 -13.78
CA LEU A 54 12.31 5.10 -13.54
C LEU A 54 13.85 5.15 -13.55
N GLN A 55 14.44 6.03 -14.36
CA GLN A 55 15.89 6.18 -14.48
C GLN A 55 16.50 7.07 -13.39
N THR A 56 15.68 7.82 -12.66
CA THR A 56 16.14 8.74 -11.60
C THR A 56 16.16 8.12 -10.21
N TYR A 57 15.68 6.89 -10.04
CA TYR A 57 15.77 6.18 -8.77
C TYR A 57 17.24 5.94 -8.39
N GLU A 58 17.50 5.80 -7.08
CA GLU A 58 18.83 5.50 -6.55
C GLU A 58 19.44 4.24 -7.19
N ARG A 59 18.60 3.24 -7.45
CA ARG A 59 18.86 2.13 -8.36
C ARG A 59 17.99 2.30 -9.61
N PRO A 60 18.54 2.83 -10.70
CA PRO A 60 17.79 3.09 -11.92
C PRO A 60 17.23 1.82 -12.55
N ILE A 61 16.02 1.91 -13.08
CA ILE A 61 15.45 0.91 -13.99
C ILE A 61 15.59 1.45 -15.40
N LEU A 62 16.45 0.83 -16.19
CA LEU A 62 16.88 1.26 -17.52
C LEU A 62 16.35 0.34 -18.63
N GLN A 63 16.22 -0.96 -18.34
CA GLN A 63 15.71 -1.95 -19.26
C GLN A 63 14.19 -1.90 -19.38
N GLU A 64 13.73 -2.31 -20.54
CA GLU A 64 12.30 -2.46 -20.83
C GLU A 64 11.81 -3.83 -20.36
N PRO A 65 10.52 -3.96 -20.01
CA PRO A 65 9.94 -5.27 -19.72
C PRO A 65 10.03 -6.19 -20.95
N VAL A 66 10.43 -7.43 -20.72
CA VAL A 66 10.51 -8.49 -21.73
C VAL A 66 9.45 -9.54 -21.45
N PHE A 67 8.76 -9.99 -22.49
CA PHE A 67 7.69 -10.98 -22.38
C PHE A 67 8.20 -12.36 -22.74
N PHE A 68 7.95 -13.32 -21.83
CA PHE A 68 8.30 -14.72 -22.02
C PHE A 68 7.02 -15.57 -21.90
N PRO A 69 6.41 -16.00 -23.02
CA PRO A 69 5.13 -16.70 -23.01
C PRO A 69 5.13 -17.97 -22.16
N SER A 70 6.26 -18.70 -22.13
CA SER A 70 6.41 -19.97 -21.42
C SER A 70 6.25 -19.86 -19.90
N VAL A 71 6.52 -18.69 -19.32
CA VAL A 71 6.46 -18.45 -17.87
C VAL A 71 5.36 -17.48 -17.47
N LYS A 72 4.55 -16.99 -18.42
CA LYS A 72 3.50 -15.97 -18.20
C LYS A 72 2.63 -16.30 -16.98
N ASN A 73 1.98 -17.47 -16.97
CA ASN A 73 1.00 -17.80 -15.94
C ASN A 73 1.64 -17.98 -14.56
N GLY A 74 2.85 -18.56 -14.51
CA GLY A 74 3.62 -18.68 -13.28
C GLY A 74 4.01 -17.31 -12.73
N LEU A 75 4.52 -16.41 -13.57
CA LEU A 75 4.86 -15.05 -13.18
C LEU A 75 3.65 -14.25 -12.68
N ILE A 76 2.50 -14.35 -13.36
CA ILE A 76 1.27 -13.68 -12.92
C ILE A 76 0.88 -14.14 -11.51
N ASN A 77 0.90 -15.46 -11.25
CA ASN A 77 0.56 -16.00 -9.94
C ASN A 77 1.50 -15.46 -8.85
N GLU A 78 2.81 -15.60 -9.05
CA GLU A 78 3.83 -15.17 -8.09
C GLU A 78 3.77 -13.65 -7.83
N LEU A 79 3.69 -12.85 -8.89
CA LEU A 79 3.63 -11.40 -8.76
C LEU A 79 2.32 -10.90 -8.16
N SER A 80 1.21 -11.64 -8.33
CA SER A 80 -0.05 -11.29 -7.65
C SER A 80 0.06 -11.46 -6.14
N HIS A 81 0.71 -12.55 -5.68
CA HIS A 81 1.02 -12.72 -4.25
C HIS A 81 2.02 -11.68 -3.76
N TYR A 82 3.06 -11.41 -4.54
CA TYR A 82 4.06 -10.40 -4.19
C TYR A 82 3.46 -8.99 -4.09
N LEU A 83 2.55 -8.63 -4.99
CA LEU A 83 1.82 -7.37 -4.95
C LEU A 83 1.05 -7.19 -3.64
N GLN A 84 0.42 -8.25 -3.13
CA GLN A 84 -0.26 -8.20 -1.83
C GLN A 84 0.73 -7.91 -0.70
N THR A 85 1.93 -8.49 -0.75
CA THR A 85 3.00 -8.19 0.22
C THR A 85 3.48 -6.75 0.12
N LEU A 86 3.74 -6.25 -1.10
CA LEU A 86 4.12 -4.84 -1.31
C LEU A 86 3.03 -3.89 -0.79
N LYS A 87 1.76 -4.17 -1.10
CA LYS A 87 0.64 -3.39 -0.56
C LYS A 87 0.67 -3.42 0.95
N ARG A 88 0.74 -4.59 1.60
CA ARG A 88 0.79 -4.68 3.07
C ARG A 88 1.93 -3.86 3.68
N VAL A 89 3.15 -3.97 3.14
CA VAL A 89 4.33 -3.22 3.63
C VAL A 89 4.11 -1.70 3.53
N HIS A 90 3.37 -1.23 2.51
CA HIS A 90 3.21 0.21 2.21
C HIS A 90 1.83 0.81 2.50
N SER A 91 0.85 0.01 2.95
CA SER A 91 -0.57 0.38 3.17
C SER A 91 -1.01 0.35 4.63
N GLY A 92 -0.06 0.37 5.58
CA GLY A 92 -0.40 0.31 6.99
C GLY A 92 -0.88 -1.09 7.39
N ALA A 93 -0.16 -2.16 7.04
CA ALA A 93 -0.42 -3.49 7.60
C ALA A 93 -0.48 -3.49 9.14
N ASP A 94 0.25 -2.57 9.78
CA ASP A 94 0.13 -2.34 11.22
C ASP A 94 -1.24 -1.80 11.60
N LEU A 95 -1.83 -0.89 10.82
CA LEU A 95 -3.19 -0.40 11.03
C LEU A 95 -4.22 -1.53 10.87
N PHE A 96 -4.15 -2.33 9.80
CA PHE A 96 -5.06 -3.48 9.63
C PHE A 96 -4.97 -4.48 10.79
N ARG A 97 -3.75 -4.81 11.23
CA ARG A 97 -3.53 -5.70 12.39
C ARG A 97 -4.05 -5.10 13.68
N CYS A 98 -3.79 -3.81 13.94
CA CYS A 98 -4.29 -3.13 15.13
C CYS A 98 -5.82 -3.09 15.15
N VAL A 99 -6.47 -2.87 14.00
CA VAL A 99 -7.94 -2.95 13.88
C VAL A 99 -8.44 -4.34 14.23
N ASP A 100 -7.81 -5.39 13.72
CA ASP A 100 -8.20 -6.77 14.02
C ASP A 100 -8.01 -7.13 15.50
N TYR A 101 -6.93 -6.67 16.15
CA TYR A 101 -6.70 -6.87 17.58
C TYR A 101 -7.78 -6.24 18.45
N VAL A 102 -8.21 -5.01 18.12
CA VAL A 102 -9.23 -4.32 18.92
C VAL A 102 -10.65 -4.75 18.57
N ARG A 103 -10.86 -5.46 17.44
CA ARG A 103 -12.19 -5.73 16.88
C ARG A 103 -13.14 -6.38 17.88
N GLY A 104 -12.63 -7.27 18.74
CA GLY A 104 -13.41 -7.98 19.74
C GLY A 104 -13.96 -7.11 20.87
N TYR A 105 -13.45 -5.90 21.06
CA TYR A 105 -13.86 -5.03 22.18
C TYR A 105 -13.96 -3.54 21.83
N ALA A 106 -13.59 -3.09 20.63
CA ALA A 106 -13.60 -1.67 20.23
C ALA A 106 -14.97 -0.98 20.35
N GLY A 107 -16.07 -1.75 20.34
CA GLY A 107 -17.44 -1.22 20.39
C GLY A 107 -17.87 -0.64 19.04
N ASP A 108 -19.19 -0.55 18.83
CA ASP A 108 -19.76 -0.31 17.50
C ASP A 108 -19.38 1.04 16.89
N GLY A 109 -19.31 2.10 17.71
CA GLY A 109 -18.95 3.45 17.25
C GLY A 109 -17.54 3.51 16.67
N LEU A 110 -16.55 3.04 17.44
CA LEU A 110 -15.16 2.98 16.98
C LEU A 110 -15.01 2.02 15.79
N LEU A 111 -15.66 0.87 15.81
CA LEU A 111 -15.62 -0.09 14.68
C LEU A 111 -16.15 0.50 13.39
N SER A 112 -17.25 1.26 13.45
CA SER A 112 -17.79 1.95 12.28
C SER A 112 -16.78 2.95 11.71
N SER A 113 -16.13 3.74 12.57
CA SER A 113 -15.09 4.68 12.13
C SER A 113 -13.87 3.97 11.54
N LEU A 114 -13.42 2.87 12.14
CA LEU A 114 -12.29 2.09 11.62
C LEU A 114 -12.61 1.47 10.26
N ASN A 115 -13.80 0.89 10.08
CA ASN A 115 -14.22 0.36 8.78
C ASN A 115 -14.28 1.45 7.70
N ALA A 116 -14.71 2.68 8.06
CA ALA A 116 -14.68 3.82 7.16
C ALA A 116 -13.25 4.20 6.75
N VAL A 117 -12.28 4.17 7.68
CA VAL A 117 -10.86 4.39 7.37
C VAL A 117 -10.37 3.34 6.38
N LEU A 118 -10.62 2.05 6.64
CA LEU A 118 -10.16 0.97 5.74
C LEU A 118 -10.76 1.10 4.34
N ALA A 119 -12.05 1.41 4.21
CA ALA A 119 -12.71 1.63 2.92
C ALA A 119 -12.13 2.83 2.15
N ASN A 120 -11.67 3.87 2.85
CA ASN A 120 -11.03 5.02 2.21
C ASN A 120 -9.57 4.76 1.85
N LEU A 121 -8.87 3.85 2.55
CA LEU A 121 -7.51 3.43 2.17
C LEU A 121 -7.48 2.70 0.82
N GLU A 122 -8.53 1.95 0.51
CA GLU A 122 -8.70 1.32 -0.80
C GLU A 122 -8.95 2.36 -1.91
N ASN A 123 -9.49 3.53 -1.56
CA ASN A 123 -9.77 4.65 -2.47
C ASN A 123 -8.69 5.74 -2.38
N THR A 124 -7.51 5.45 -2.92
CA THR A 124 -6.29 6.29 -2.82
C THR A 124 -6.38 7.66 -3.50
N PHE A 125 -7.48 7.99 -4.18
CA PHE A 125 -7.64 9.21 -4.97
C PHE A 125 -8.18 10.40 -4.19
N HIS A 126 -8.67 10.19 -2.95
CA HIS A 126 -9.29 11.25 -2.16
C HIS A 126 -8.65 11.38 -0.78
N LEU A 127 -7.59 12.19 -0.70
CA LEU A 127 -6.83 12.43 0.54
C LEU A 127 -7.69 13.01 1.67
N LEU A 128 -8.51 14.03 1.36
CA LEU A 128 -9.31 14.73 2.37
C LEU A 128 -10.33 13.80 3.08
N PRO A 129 -11.13 12.99 2.38
CA PRO A 129 -11.97 11.97 3.02
C PRO A 129 -11.21 10.98 3.91
N LEU A 130 -10.03 10.54 3.49
CA LEU A 130 -9.20 9.64 4.30
C LEU A 130 -8.72 10.34 5.59
N LEU A 131 -8.22 11.56 5.51
CA LEU A 131 -7.77 12.30 6.69
C LEU A 131 -8.92 12.60 7.66
N ASN A 132 -10.11 12.92 7.14
CA ASN A 132 -11.30 13.15 7.95
C ASN A 132 -11.74 11.89 8.70
N THR A 133 -11.79 10.74 8.01
CA THR A 133 -12.15 9.46 8.65
C THR A 133 -11.13 9.02 9.68
N ILE A 134 -9.82 9.24 9.42
CA ILE A 134 -8.77 8.99 10.42
C ILE A 134 -8.95 9.91 11.64
N SER A 135 -9.18 11.21 11.43
CA SER A 135 -9.39 12.16 12.52
C SER A 135 -10.59 11.78 13.39
N GLN A 136 -11.70 11.36 12.78
CA GLN A 136 -12.88 10.89 13.49
C GLN A 136 -12.60 9.61 14.29
N ALA A 137 -11.90 8.63 13.69
CA ALA A 137 -11.54 7.39 14.38
C ALA A 137 -10.66 7.67 15.61
N ARG A 138 -9.68 8.58 15.51
CA ARG A 138 -8.82 8.97 16.64
C ARG A 138 -9.58 9.68 17.74
N GLN A 139 -10.59 10.48 17.42
CA GLN A 139 -11.44 11.13 18.43
C GLN A 139 -12.25 10.11 19.25
N GLU A 140 -12.86 9.12 18.58
CA GLU A 140 -13.57 8.02 19.27
C GLU A 140 -12.63 7.12 20.06
N LEU A 141 -11.42 6.89 19.53
CA LEU A 141 -10.37 6.13 20.20
C LEU A 141 -9.91 6.80 21.50
N GLY A 142 -9.71 8.12 21.50
CA GLY A 142 -9.34 8.89 22.68
C GLY A 142 -10.35 8.73 23.82
N LYS A 143 -11.65 8.88 23.52
CA LYS A 143 -12.72 8.64 24.49
C LYS A 143 -12.66 7.22 25.04
N ARG A 144 -12.36 6.23 24.19
CA ARG A 144 -12.32 4.83 24.61
C ARG A 144 -11.14 4.54 25.54
N ILE A 145 -9.96 5.08 25.24
CA ILE A 145 -8.76 4.93 26.07
C ILE A 145 -8.99 5.49 27.47
N GLU A 146 -9.67 6.64 27.59
CA GLU A 146 -9.97 7.26 28.89
C GLU A 146 -10.87 6.42 29.81
N HIS A 147 -11.71 5.55 29.22
CA HIS A 147 -12.69 4.75 29.95
C HIS A 147 -12.34 3.25 30.02
N GLU A 148 -11.22 2.82 29.43
CA GLU A 148 -10.80 1.42 29.43
C GLU A 148 -9.89 1.13 30.64
N GLY A 149 -10.34 0.24 31.52
CA GLY A 149 -9.62 -0.11 32.75
C GLY A 149 -8.67 -1.31 32.62
N ASP A 150 -8.60 -1.94 31.46
CA ASP A 150 -7.72 -3.08 31.18
C ASP A 150 -6.45 -2.60 30.45
N ASP A 151 -5.31 -2.68 31.13
CA ASP A 151 -4.01 -2.24 30.61
C ASP A 151 -3.62 -2.88 29.28
N ASN A 152 -3.99 -4.15 29.04
CA ASN A 152 -3.68 -4.81 27.77
C ASN A 152 -4.50 -4.20 26.64
N LYS A 153 -5.79 -3.93 26.88
CA LYS A 153 -6.66 -3.29 25.89
C LYS A 153 -6.25 -1.86 25.65
N VAL A 154 -5.88 -1.10 26.69
CA VAL A 154 -5.33 0.25 26.56
C VAL A 154 -4.08 0.25 25.68
N ARG A 155 -3.15 -0.69 25.91
CA ARG A 155 -1.95 -0.83 25.08
C ARG A 155 -2.30 -1.08 23.60
N ASP A 156 -3.23 -2.00 23.34
CA ASP A 156 -3.63 -2.34 21.98
C ASP A 156 -4.36 -1.16 21.29
N LEU A 157 -5.15 -0.37 22.04
CA LEU A 157 -5.76 0.88 21.56
C LEU A 157 -4.72 1.99 21.29
N LEU A 158 -3.66 2.09 22.08
CA LEU A 158 -2.55 3.02 21.83
C LEU A 158 -1.76 2.65 20.57
N TYR A 159 -1.53 1.34 20.33
CA TYR A 159 -0.92 0.89 19.09
C TYR A 159 -1.78 1.21 17.87
N LEU A 160 -3.10 1.08 18.00
CA LEU A 160 -4.04 1.51 16.96
C LEU A 160 -3.95 3.02 16.70
N ASP A 161 -3.84 3.88 17.74
CA ASP A 161 -3.70 5.33 17.55
C ASP A 161 -2.42 5.68 16.77
N LEU A 162 -1.30 5.04 17.14
CA LEU A 162 -0.02 5.21 16.45
C LEU A 162 -0.10 4.78 14.99
N ALA A 163 -0.78 3.66 14.71
CA ALA A 163 -0.97 3.18 13.35
C ALA A 163 -1.86 4.12 12.52
N LEU A 164 -2.91 4.70 13.11
CA LEU A 164 -3.75 5.72 12.49
C LEU A 164 -2.97 7.00 12.19
N GLU A 165 -2.12 7.47 13.12
CA GLU A 165 -1.22 8.61 12.89
C GLU A 165 -0.24 8.34 11.75
N GLY A 166 0.44 7.19 11.78
CA GLY A 166 1.39 6.78 10.75
C GLY A 166 0.72 6.76 9.38
N GLN A 167 -0.51 6.26 9.30
CA GLN A 167 -1.27 6.24 8.07
C GLN A 167 -1.66 7.66 7.60
N ALA A 168 -2.10 8.54 8.49
CA ALA A 168 -2.40 9.93 8.15
C ALA A 168 -1.18 10.67 7.59
N ARG A 169 -0.02 10.50 8.24
CA ARG A 169 1.24 11.11 7.83
C ARG A 169 1.67 10.60 6.46
N LEU A 170 1.69 9.29 6.26
CA LEU A 170 2.01 8.68 4.96
C LEU A 170 1.09 9.17 3.85
N SER A 171 -0.21 9.32 4.13
CA SER A 171 -1.16 9.83 3.14
C SER A 171 -0.95 11.32 2.84
N ALA A 172 -0.65 12.14 3.86
CA ALA A 172 -0.38 13.57 3.69
C ALA A 172 0.92 13.87 2.93
N GLU A 173 1.96 13.04 3.12
CA GLU A 173 3.22 13.14 2.36
C GLU A 173 3.06 12.75 0.87
N ARG A 174 1.96 12.07 0.51
CA ARG A 174 1.70 11.55 -0.84
C ARG A 174 0.74 12.40 -1.68
N GLY A 175 -0.05 13.30 -1.07
CA GLY A 175 -1.00 14.17 -1.79
C GLY A 175 -0.48 15.58 -2.00
#